data_AF-A0A6B9ZEA0-F1
#
_entry.id   AF-A0A6B9ZEA0-F1
#
_cell.length_a   1.000
_cell.length_b   1.000
_cell.length_c   1.000
_cell.angle_alpha   90.00
_cell.angle_beta   90.00
_cell.angle_gamma   90.00
#
_symmetry.space_group_name_H-M   'P 1'
#
loop_
_entity.id
_entity.type
_entity.pdbx_description
1 polymer ?
#
loop_
_entity_poly.entity_id
_entity_poly.type
_entity_poly.pdbx_seq_one_letter_code
_entity_poly.pdbx_strand_id
1 'polypeptide(L)'
;MGFTLLTEIYFRHGFYADNCFRNIRLLLPQQTATEMRRYELLFRRLPDRIAILSNDGSTDRSALLQQGITLVFDMQLQDAHFYNYTALEQTDVTGTMLLFSNQHACAPGTLHRQATVSADDLIPAESAGIAARPFARIVLAFTPALLPVYDICFTAKATRWCYFLMSSNLLSLTNPSIVDARGSVQFTAPQLIDLPDGRRVPALISGQALTLSQRPAYTFQLIDRIGDSEQFHTIIHALPSPDITRLSAAAMPVYDRTQAYSEIFLY
;
A
#
# COMPACT_ATOMS: atom_id res chain seq x y z
N MET A 1 22.55 -17.48 28.42
CA MET A 1 22.05 -16.09 28.50
C MET A 1 20.74 -16.05 27.74
N GLY A 2 19.64 -15.75 28.42
CA GLY A 2 18.31 -15.68 27.82
C GLY A 2 18.02 -14.26 27.33
N PHE A 3 17.13 -14.15 26.34
CA PHE A 3 16.59 -12.88 25.89
C PHE A 3 15.08 -12.95 25.97
N THR A 4 14.48 -11.95 26.60
CA THR A 4 13.02 -11.80 26.68
C THR A 4 12.56 -10.75 25.69
N LEU A 5 11.44 -11.02 25.02
CA LEU A 5 10.83 -10.07 24.09
C LEU A 5 10.32 -8.83 24.84
N LEU A 6 10.78 -7.65 24.42
CA LEU A 6 10.22 -6.40 24.91
C LEU A 6 8.96 -6.00 24.13
N THR A 7 9.11 -5.90 22.82
CA THR A 7 8.05 -5.53 21.88
C THR A 7 8.39 -5.95 20.45
N GLU A 8 7.37 -6.14 19.63
CA GLU A 8 7.46 -6.29 18.18
C GLU A 8 6.69 -5.18 17.46
N ILE A 9 7.16 -4.79 16.28
CA ILE A 9 6.46 -3.87 15.39
C ILE A 9 6.30 -4.56 14.03
N TYR A 10 5.06 -4.82 13.64
CA TYR A 10 4.69 -5.45 12.38
C TYR A 10 4.35 -4.40 11.31
N PHE A 11 4.79 -4.66 10.09
CA PHE A 11 4.47 -3.86 8.91
C PHE A 11 3.40 -4.57 8.09
N ARG A 12 2.21 -3.99 8.04
CA ARG A 12 1.05 -4.56 7.36
C ARG A 12 0.67 -3.76 6.14
N HIS A 13 0.22 -4.42 5.09
CA HIS A 13 -0.32 -3.73 3.92
C HIS A 13 -1.34 -4.58 3.16
N GLY A 14 -2.54 -4.04 2.97
CA GLY A 14 -3.66 -4.76 2.34
C GLY A 14 -3.51 -5.09 0.84
N PHE A 15 -2.36 -4.80 0.23
CA PHE A 15 -2.08 -5.14 -1.17
C PHE A 15 -1.55 -6.58 -1.27
N TYR A 16 -0.81 -7.02 -0.25
CA TYR A 16 -0.22 -8.35 -0.20
C TYR A 16 -1.22 -9.36 0.32
N ALA A 17 -1.29 -10.55 -0.29
CA ALA A 17 -2.28 -11.56 0.07
C ALA A 17 -2.15 -12.08 1.51
N ASP A 18 -0.96 -11.95 2.11
CA ASP A 18 -0.67 -12.33 3.50
C ASP A 18 -0.63 -11.12 4.45
N ASN A 19 -1.02 -9.93 3.97
CA ASN A 19 -0.95 -8.66 4.68
C ASN A 19 0.44 -8.28 5.21
N CYS A 20 1.53 -8.88 4.73
CA CYS A 20 2.88 -8.62 5.26
C CYS A 20 3.68 -7.72 4.32
N PHE A 21 4.03 -6.52 4.80
CA PHE A 21 4.82 -5.57 4.04
C PHE A 21 6.32 -5.75 4.33
N ARG A 22 7.09 -6.09 3.28
CA ARG A 22 8.49 -6.52 3.43
C ARG A 22 9.52 -5.58 2.83
N ASN A 23 9.10 -4.69 1.93
CA ASN A 23 9.99 -3.84 1.13
C ASN A 23 10.39 -2.56 1.89
N ILE A 24 10.77 -2.71 3.15
CA ILE A 24 11.26 -1.64 4.03
C ILE A 24 12.64 -2.02 4.54
N ARG A 25 13.58 -1.09 4.36
CA ARG A 25 14.87 -1.11 5.05
C ARG A 25 14.77 -0.21 6.28
N LEU A 26 15.32 -0.66 7.40
CA LEU A 26 15.45 0.13 8.62
C LEU A 26 16.90 0.55 8.82
N LEU A 27 17.08 1.81 9.18
CA LEU A 27 18.33 2.42 9.56
C LEU A 27 18.25 2.78 11.04
N LEU A 28 19.27 2.36 11.80
CA LEU A 28 19.40 2.73 13.21
C LEU A 28 20.29 3.97 13.31
N PRO A 29 19.75 5.12 13.76
CA PRO A 29 20.58 6.28 14.09
C PRO A 29 21.62 5.90 15.15
N GLN A 30 22.78 6.58 15.11
CA GLN A 30 23.89 6.30 16.03
C GLN A 30 23.46 6.40 17.50
N GLN A 31 22.64 7.40 17.84
CA GLN A 31 22.11 7.57 19.19
C GLN A 31 21.30 6.35 19.64
N THR A 32 20.39 5.85 18.79
CA THR A 32 19.62 4.64 19.08
C THR A 32 20.53 3.43 19.24
N ALA A 33 21.54 3.26 18.37
CA ALA A 33 22.49 2.16 18.50
C ALA A 33 23.33 2.22 19.80
N THR A 34 23.63 3.43 20.29
CA THR A 34 24.30 3.65 21.58
C THR A 34 23.40 3.29 22.76
N GLU A 35 22.15 3.77 22.75
CA GLU A 35 21.18 3.44 23.81
C GLU A 35 20.88 1.93 23.85
N MET A 36 20.70 1.30 22.68
CA MET A 36 20.50 -0.15 22.62
C MET A 36 21.68 -0.92 23.20
N ARG A 37 22.93 -0.49 22.97
CA ARG A 37 24.11 -1.09 23.60
C ARG A 37 24.16 -0.84 25.10
N ARG A 38 23.87 0.38 25.54
CA ARG A 38 23.88 0.78 26.96
C ARG A 38 22.93 -0.07 27.80
N TYR A 39 21.76 -0.38 27.26
CA TYR A 39 20.73 -1.16 27.94
C TYR A 39 20.70 -2.63 27.52
N GLU A 40 21.74 -3.10 26.82
CA GLU A 40 21.87 -4.49 26.35
C GLU A 40 20.65 -5.01 25.58
N LEU A 41 20.07 -4.14 24.75
CA LEU A 41 18.94 -4.44 23.89
C LEU A 41 19.41 -5.11 22.61
N LEU A 42 18.74 -6.19 22.23
CA LEU A 42 18.93 -6.85 20.95
C LEU A 42 17.87 -6.38 19.95
N PHE A 43 18.32 -5.84 18.81
CA PHE A 43 17.48 -5.58 17.66
C PHE A 43 17.49 -6.80 16.73
N ARG A 44 16.30 -7.29 16.35
CA ARG A 44 16.17 -8.29 15.29
C ARG A 44 15.22 -7.79 14.20
N ARG A 45 15.71 -7.81 12.96
CA ARG A 45 14.89 -7.60 11.77
C ARG A 45 14.45 -8.95 11.21
N LEU A 46 13.15 -9.11 11.03
CA LEU A 46 12.54 -10.17 10.23
C LEU A 46 12.01 -9.56 8.92
N PRO A 47 11.45 -10.29 7.95
CA PRO A 47 10.96 -9.68 6.70
C PRO A 47 9.83 -8.66 6.90
N ASP A 48 8.87 -8.94 7.77
CA ASP A 48 7.63 -8.18 7.95
C ASP A 48 7.52 -7.47 9.30
N ARG A 49 8.53 -7.59 10.16
CA ARG A 49 8.55 -6.97 11.48
C ARG A 49 9.95 -6.67 11.99
N ILE A 50 9.99 -5.97 13.11
CA ILE A 50 11.15 -5.92 13.99
C ILE A 50 10.77 -6.40 15.39
N ALA A 51 11.75 -6.97 16.08
CA ALA A 51 11.65 -7.36 17.47
C ALA A 51 12.77 -6.69 18.26
N ILE A 52 12.40 -6.15 19.42
CA ILE A 52 13.34 -5.62 20.40
C ILE A 52 13.29 -6.54 21.61
N LEU A 53 14.45 -7.03 22.03
CA LEU A 53 14.58 -7.96 23.15
C LEU A 53 15.51 -7.37 24.20
N SER A 54 15.24 -7.65 25.48
CA SER A 54 16.12 -7.34 26.61
C SER A 54 16.92 -8.57 26.99
N ASN A 55 18.18 -8.37 27.41
CA ASN A 55 18.96 -9.41 28.07
C ASN A 55 18.40 -9.71 29.47
N ASP A 56 18.11 -10.96 29.78
CA ASP A 56 17.53 -11.37 31.07
C ASP A 56 18.50 -11.16 32.25
N GLY A 57 19.80 -10.99 31.97
CA GLY A 57 20.85 -10.86 32.99
C GLY A 57 21.19 -9.45 33.44
N SER A 58 20.66 -8.39 32.78
CA SER A 58 21.18 -7.02 32.96
C SER A 58 20.26 -6.09 33.75
N THR A 59 18.96 -6.08 33.48
CA THR A 59 18.00 -5.16 34.11
C THR A 59 16.60 -5.75 34.04
N ASP A 60 15.86 -5.71 35.16
CA ASP A 60 14.44 -6.10 35.18
C ASP A 60 13.63 -5.27 34.17
N ARG A 61 12.66 -5.90 33.48
CA ARG A 61 11.82 -5.23 32.48
C ARG A 61 11.17 -3.97 33.05
N SER A 62 10.65 -4.05 34.27
CA SER A 62 9.94 -2.92 34.89
C SER A 62 10.87 -1.74 35.13
N ALA A 63 12.10 -2.02 35.59
CA ALA A 63 13.12 -0.99 35.80
C ALA A 63 13.55 -0.36 34.47
N LEU A 64 13.70 -1.16 33.41
CA LEU A 64 14.04 -0.67 32.07
C LEU A 64 12.96 0.27 31.50
N LEU A 65 11.69 -0.09 31.65
CA LEU A 65 10.56 0.71 31.18
C LEU A 65 10.35 2.01 31.97
N GLN A 66 10.99 2.16 33.14
CA GLN A 66 10.98 3.40 33.92
C GLN A 66 12.12 4.36 33.55
N GLN A 67 13.11 3.93 32.76
CA GLN A 67 14.25 4.77 32.36
C GLN A 67 13.89 5.85 31.33
N GLY A 68 12.69 5.80 30.72
CA GLY A 68 12.25 6.78 29.72
C GLY A 68 13.05 6.74 28.42
N ILE A 69 13.60 5.57 28.07
CA ILE A 69 14.40 5.37 26.86
C ILE A 69 13.52 5.61 25.63
N THR A 70 14.05 6.30 24.62
CA THR A 70 13.38 6.44 23.32
C THR A 70 14.29 5.91 22.23
N LEU A 71 13.79 4.95 21.46
CA LEU A 71 14.47 4.39 20.31
C LEU A 71 13.87 4.97 19.03
N VAL A 72 14.73 5.33 18.08
CA VAL A 72 14.34 5.90 16.80
C VAL A 72 14.79 4.96 15.69
N PHE A 73 13.91 4.71 14.73
CA PHE A 73 14.24 3.91 13.55
C PHE A 73 13.80 4.64 12.29
N ASP A 74 14.74 4.88 11.39
CA ASP A 74 14.47 5.52 10.11
C ASP A 74 14.16 4.44 9.06
N MET A 75 13.04 4.58 8.36
CA MET A 75 12.56 3.65 7.35
C MET A 75 12.90 4.17 5.95
N GLN A 76 13.36 3.29 5.08
CA GLN A 76 13.53 3.54 3.65
C GLN A 76 12.70 2.56 2.85
N LEU A 77 11.88 3.07 1.94
CA LEU A 77 11.20 2.22 0.95
C LEU A 77 12.23 1.59 0.03
N GLN A 78 12.07 0.30 -0.23
CA GLN A 78 12.80 -0.43 -1.27
C GLN A 78 11.91 -0.68 -2.50
N ASP A 79 10.62 -0.35 -2.41
CA ASP A 79 9.65 -0.51 -3.49
C ASP A 79 9.41 0.82 -4.19
N ALA A 80 9.88 0.93 -5.44
CA ALA A 80 9.71 2.13 -6.25
C ALA A 80 8.24 2.38 -6.66
N HIS A 81 7.37 1.38 -6.54
CA HIS A 81 5.96 1.45 -6.93
C HIS A 81 5.01 1.54 -5.75
N PHE A 82 5.52 1.68 -4.52
CA PHE A 82 4.71 1.77 -3.29
C PHE A 82 3.51 2.70 -3.43
N TYR A 83 3.74 3.95 -3.85
CA TYR A 83 2.69 4.97 -4.00
C TYR A 83 1.65 4.66 -5.09
N ASN A 84 1.94 3.72 -5.98
CA ASN A 84 1.03 3.33 -7.05
C ASN A 84 -0.09 2.42 -6.52
N TYR A 85 0.20 1.64 -5.49
CA TYR A 85 -0.76 0.69 -4.92
C TYR A 85 -1.15 0.98 -3.47
N THR A 86 -0.55 1.98 -2.82
CA THR A 86 -0.93 2.41 -1.46
C THR A 86 -1.94 3.56 -1.50
N ALA A 87 -2.99 3.47 -0.69
CA ALA A 87 -3.94 4.55 -0.44
C ALA A 87 -3.35 5.56 0.57
N LEU A 88 -2.34 6.32 0.14
CA LEU A 88 -1.74 7.38 0.93
C LEU A 88 -1.81 8.70 0.15
N GLU A 89 -2.59 9.64 0.67
CA GLU A 89 -2.70 10.99 0.12
C GLU A 89 -1.47 11.79 0.53
N GLN A 90 -0.44 11.81 -0.34
CA GLN A 90 0.76 12.60 -0.13
C GLN A 90 0.94 13.57 -1.30
N THR A 91 0.69 14.85 -1.04
CA THR A 91 0.83 15.94 -2.02
C THR A 91 2.27 16.44 -2.15
N ASP A 92 3.08 16.29 -1.09
CA ASP A 92 4.50 16.65 -1.09
C ASP A 92 5.37 15.51 -0.55
N VAL A 93 5.71 14.57 -1.45
CA VAL A 93 6.59 13.43 -1.15
C VAL A 93 8.00 13.90 -0.75
N THR A 94 8.41 15.09 -1.17
CA THR A 94 9.78 15.58 -0.96
C THR A 94 9.95 16.29 0.37
N GLY A 95 8.96 17.07 0.82
CA GLY A 95 9.01 17.88 2.03
C GLY A 95 8.37 17.22 3.26
N THR A 96 7.83 16.01 3.14
CA THR A 96 7.17 15.31 4.26
C THR A 96 7.69 13.88 4.45
N MET A 97 7.55 13.37 5.67
CA MET A 97 7.80 11.97 6.03
C MET A 97 6.73 11.48 7.01
N LEU A 98 6.52 10.16 7.09
CA LEU A 98 5.59 9.59 8.07
C LEU A 98 6.24 9.49 9.45
N LEU A 99 5.49 9.78 10.51
CA LEU A 99 5.90 9.60 11.90
C LEU A 99 5.02 8.54 12.57
N PHE A 100 5.65 7.47 13.04
CA PHE A 100 5.01 6.42 13.79
C PHE A 100 5.47 6.44 15.24
N SER A 101 4.56 6.43 16.21
CA SER A 101 4.94 6.54 17.61
C SER A 101 3.90 5.95 18.55
N ASN A 102 4.39 5.37 19.67
CA ASN A 102 3.54 4.89 20.75
C ASN A 102 3.26 5.95 21.84
N GLN A 103 3.68 7.20 21.64
CA GLN A 103 3.43 8.31 22.56
C GLN A 103 2.27 9.22 22.14
N HIS A 104 1.84 9.13 20.88
CA HIS A 104 0.77 9.97 20.34
C HIS A 104 -0.60 9.31 20.57
N ALA A 105 -1.70 10.04 20.31
CA ALA A 105 -3.09 9.59 20.48
C ALA A 105 -3.51 8.48 19.47
N CYS A 106 -2.67 7.46 19.32
CA CYS A 106 -2.91 6.27 18.52
C CYS A 106 -3.76 5.27 19.32
N ALA A 107 -4.49 4.42 18.61
CA ALA A 107 -5.19 3.31 19.24
C ALA A 107 -4.18 2.34 19.90
N PRO A 108 -4.54 1.67 21.00
CA PRO A 108 -3.68 0.65 21.60
C PRO A 108 -3.27 -0.41 20.57
N GLY A 109 -1.96 -0.66 20.46
CA GLY A 109 -1.40 -1.64 19.53
C GLY A 109 -1.15 -1.12 18.12
N THR A 110 -1.39 0.18 17.83
CA THR A 110 -0.98 0.80 16.57
C THR A 110 0.01 1.94 16.81
N LEU A 111 0.80 2.26 15.78
CA LEU A 111 1.73 3.41 15.80
C LEU A 111 1.31 4.54 14.87
N HIS A 112 0.15 4.43 14.22
CA HIS A 112 -0.47 5.45 13.38
C HIS A 112 -1.78 5.94 13.98
N ARG A 113 -2.22 7.14 13.58
CA ARG A 113 -3.33 7.87 14.23
C ARG A 113 -4.71 7.35 13.87
N GLN A 114 -4.90 6.93 12.63
CA GLN A 114 -6.20 6.43 12.14
C GLN A 114 -6.24 4.90 12.12
N ALA A 115 -7.30 4.29 11.56
CA ALA A 115 -7.39 2.84 11.41
C ALA A 115 -6.25 2.24 10.56
N THR A 116 -5.72 3.03 9.62
CA THR A 116 -4.52 2.75 8.83
C THR A 116 -3.71 4.03 8.68
N VAL A 117 -2.46 3.92 8.23
CA VAL A 117 -1.59 5.06 7.93
C VAL A 117 -2.29 6.03 6.98
N SER A 118 -2.28 7.32 7.33
CA SER A 118 -2.95 8.38 6.59
C SER A 118 -2.11 9.66 6.54
N ALA A 119 -2.67 10.72 5.94
CA ALA A 119 -2.05 12.05 5.93
C ALA A 119 -1.85 12.63 7.35
N ASP A 120 -2.60 12.17 8.35
CA ASP A 120 -2.44 12.63 9.74
C ASP A 120 -1.10 12.19 10.35
N ASP A 121 -0.47 11.16 9.78
CA ASP A 121 0.83 10.66 10.21
C ASP A 121 1.99 11.41 9.52
N LEU A 122 1.71 12.30 8.56
CA LEU A 122 2.74 13.09 7.87
C LEU A 122 3.22 14.24 8.75
N ILE A 123 4.54 14.40 8.79
CA ILE A 123 5.22 15.55 9.39
C ILE A 123 6.19 16.17 8.38
N PRO A 124 6.54 17.46 8.54
CA PRO A 124 7.60 18.07 7.75
C PRO A 124 8.91 17.28 7.90
N ALA A 125 9.56 16.97 6.79
CA ALA A 125 10.85 16.31 6.79
C ALA A 125 11.92 17.32 7.23
N GLU A 126 12.51 17.12 8.42
CA GLU A 126 13.63 17.94 8.87
C GLU A 126 14.82 17.76 7.91
N SER A 127 15.27 18.87 7.32
CA SER A 127 16.40 18.88 6.38
C SER A 127 17.74 18.87 7.12
N ALA A 128 18.01 17.82 7.90
CA ALA A 128 19.26 17.69 8.63
C ALA A 128 20.28 16.87 7.84
N GLY A 129 20.90 17.44 6.80
CA GLY A 129 22.20 16.99 6.23
C GLY A 129 22.39 15.53 5.77
N ILE A 130 21.37 14.68 5.83
CA ILE A 130 21.44 13.28 5.41
C ILE A 130 21.25 13.20 3.89
N ALA A 131 22.14 12.46 3.21
CA ALA A 131 22.16 12.31 1.75
C ALA A 131 20.91 11.61 1.16
N ALA A 132 20.10 10.94 1.99
CA ALA A 132 18.82 10.34 1.62
C ALA A 132 17.80 10.47 2.76
N ARG A 133 16.70 11.17 2.51
CA ARG A 133 15.61 11.38 3.47
C ARG A 133 14.88 10.06 3.76
N PRO A 134 14.52 9.76 5.02
CA PRO A 134 13.73 8.58 5.31
C PRO A 134 12.30 8.73 4.79
N PHE A 135 11.72 7.62 4.36
CA PHE A 135 10.29 7.52 4.04
C PHE A 135 9.42 7.72 5.29
N ALA A 136 9.85 7.13 6.40
CA ALA A 136 9.14 7.22 7.66
C ALA A 136 10.12 7.14 8.84
N ARG A 137 9.68 7.56 10.02
CA ARG A 137 10.41 7.45 11.28
C ARG A 137 9.53 6.80 12.33
N ILE A 138 10.06 5.78 13.01
CA ILE A 138 9.45 5.19 14.19
C ILE A 138 10.12 5.80 15.42
N VAL A 139 9.32 6.34 16.33
CA VAL A 139 9.74 6.83 17.65
C VAL A 139 9.05 5.99 18.72
N LEU A 140 9.81 5.04 19.26
CA LEU A 140 9.33 4.09 20.25
C LEU A 140 9.85 4.46 21.64
N ALA A 141 8.95 4.94 22.49
CA ALA A 141 9.26 5.26 23.88
C ALA A 141 9.01 4.07 24.80
N PHE A 142 9.97 3.81 25.66
CA PHE A 142 9.88 2.77 26.68
C PHE A 142 9.22 3.39 27.89
N THR A 143 7.95 3.08 28.06
CA THR A 143 7.14 3.46 29.21
C THR A 143 6.54 2.19 29.82
N PRO A 144 6.01 2.24 31.05
CA PRO A 144 5.30 1.10 31.63
C PRO A 144 4.09 0.62 30.79
N ALA A 145 3.58 1.46 29.89
CA ALA A 145 2.50 1.13 28.96
C ALA A 145 2.99 0.51 27.63
N LEU A 146 4.28 0.19 27.49
CA LEU A 146 4.83 -0.44 26.30
C LEU A 146 4.15 -1.80 26.05
N LEU A 147 3.48 -1.92 24.92
CA LEU A 147 2.79 -3.14 24.51
C LEU A 147 3.78 -4.15 23.90
N PRO A 148 3.51 -5.46 24.01
CA PRO A 148 4.35 -6.49 23.41
C PRO A 148 4.30 -6.49 21.88
N VAL A 149 3.24 -5.92 21.29
CA VAL A 149 3.03 -5.91 19.84
C VAL A 149 2.44 -4.57 19.43
N TYR A 150 2.95 -4.04 18.33
CA TYR A 150 2.37 -2.93 17.59
C TYR A 150 2.28 -3.26 16.09
N ASP A 151 1.31 -2.66 15.41
CA ASP A 151 1.17 -2.70 13.96
C ASP A 151 1.32 -1.29 13.34
N ILE A 152 1.89 -1.27 12.13
CA ILE A 152 1.81 -0.16 11.19
C ILE A 152 1.08 -0.68 9.95
N CYS A 153 -0.17 -0.24 9.73
CA CYS A 153 -1.05 -0.77 8.70
C CYS A 153 -1.24 0.20 7.53
N PHE A 154 -0.87 -0.19 6.33
CA PHE A 154 -1.15 0.55 5.10
C PHE A 154 -2.35 -0.04 4.33
N THR A 155 -3.15 0.83 3.75
CA THR A 155 -4.32 0.44 2.93
C THR A 155 -3.93 0.34 1.46
N ALA A 156 -4.46 -0.66 0.76
CA ALA A 156 -4.33 -0.76 -0.70
C ALA A 156 -5.24 0.26 -1.40
N LYS A 157 -4.72 0.88 -2.44
CA LYS A 157 -5.46 1.82 -3.29
C LYS A 157 -6.57 1.08 -4.01
N ALA A 158 -7.73 1.71 -4.12
CA ALA A 158 -8.81 1.27 -4.99
C ALA A 158 -8.89 2.17 -6.21
N THR A 159 -9.08 1.58 -7.38
CA THR A 159 -9.16 2.31 -8.66
C THR A 159 -10.31 1.80 -9.51
N ARG A 160 -10.84 2.65 -10.39
CA ARG A 160 -11.75 2.19 -11.45
C ARG A 160 -10.92 1.61 -12.59
N TRP A 161 -11.28 0.41 -13.02
CA TRP A 161 -10.54 -0.32 -14.04
C TRP A 161 -11.13 0.00 -15.41
N CYS A 162 -10.29 0.49 -16.32
CA CYS A 162 -10.67 0.88 -17.68
C CYS A 162 -10.01 -0.05 -18.67
N TYR A 163 -10.79 -0.88 -19.36
CA TYR A 163 -10.29 -1.75 -20.41
C TYR A 163 -10.50 -1.10 -21.77
N PHE A 164 -9.41 -0.78 -22.46
CA PHE A 164 -9.41 -0.21 -23.81
C PHE A 164 -9.26 -1.32 -24.85
N LEU A 165 -10.16 -1.37 -25.82
CA LEU A 165 -10.14 -2.35 -26.91
C LEU A 165 -9.30 -1.81 -28.08
N MET A 166 -8.05 -2.27 -28.22
CA MET A 166 -7.06 -1.62 -29.09
C MET A 166 -6.87 -2.28 -30.45
N SER A 167 -7.04 -3.60 -30.58
CA SER A 167 -6.82 -4.30 -31.86
C SER A 167 -8.04 -4.33 -32.75
N SER A 168 -7.82 -4.49 -34.06
CA SER A 168 -8.87 -4.52 -35.07
C SER A 168 -9.99 -5.52 -34.76
N ASN A 169 -9.62 -6.69 -34.24
CA ASN A 169 -10.58 -7.74 -33.89
C ASN A 169 -11.47 -7.33 -32.69
N LEU A 170 -10.89 -6.64 -31.70
CA LEU A 170 -11.63 -6.14 -30.55
C LEU A 170 -12.47 -4.91 -30.91
N LEU A 171 -12.02 -4.09 -31.87
CA LEU A 171 -12.76 -2.97 -32.42
C LEU A 171 -13.97 -3.40 -33.25
N SER A 172 -13.94 -4.61 -33.84
CA SER A 172 -15.04 -5.16 -34.63
C SER A 172 -16.14 -5.86 -33.83
N LEU A 173 -16.01 -5.94 -32.50
CA LEU A 173 -17.03 -6.55 -31.64
C LEU A 173 -18.34 -5.76 -31.70
N THR A 174 -19.47 -6.46 -31.75
CA THR A 174 -20.78 -5.81 -31.95
C THR A 174 -21.32 -5.24 -30.66
N ASN A 175 -21.32 -6.04 -29.59
CA ASN A 175 -21.83 -5.71 -28.26
C ASN A 175 -20.86 -6.20 -27.17
N PRO A 176 -19.64 -5.63 -27.10
CA PRO A 176 -18.67 -6.06 -26.11
C PRO A 176 -19.15 -5.75 -24.69
N SER A 177 -18.95 -6.70 -23.79
CA SER A 177 -19.28 -6.56 -22.37
C SER A 177 -18.26 -7.27 -21.51
N ILE A 178 -18.03 -6.74 -20.30
CA ILE A 178 -17.18 -7.39 -19.31
C ILE A 178 -18.05 -8.00 -18.23
N VAL A 179 -17.86 -9.29 -18.00
CA VAL A 179 -18.57 -10.05 -16.98
C VAL A 179 -17.61 -10.56 -15.92
N ASP A 180 -18.04 -10.48 -14.67
CA ASP A 180 -17.42 -11.17 -13.54
C ASP A 180 -17.99 -12.58 -13.46
N ALA A 181 -17.13 -13.61 -13.44
CA ALA A 181 -17.57 -14.99 -13.24
C ALA A 181 -18.37 -15.19 -11.94
N ARG A 182 -18.20 -14.30 -10.95
CA ARG A 182 -18.96 -14.29 -9.69
C ARG A 182 -20.16 -13.33 -9.68
N GLY A 183 -20.34 -12.51 -10.71
CA GLY A 183 -21.44 -11.56 -10.84
C GLY A 183 -21.40 -10.36 -9.88
N SER A 184 -20.27 -10.09 -9.21
CA SER A 184 -20.16 -9.09 -8.14
C SER A 184 -19.78 -7.68 -8.61
N VAL A 185 -19.19 -7.58 -9.81
CA VAL A 185 -18.75 -6.32 -10.40
C VAL A 185 -19.41 -6.12 -11.75
N GLN A 186 -19.98 -4.93 -11.95
CA GLN A 186 -20.55 -4.51 -13.22
C GLN A 186 -19.60 -3.54 -13.92
N PHE A 187 -19.63 -3.55 -15.26
CA PHE A 187 -18.92 -2.60 -16.11
C PHE A 187 -19.93 -1.79 -16.92
N THR A 188 -19.54 -0.57 -17.29
CA THR A 188 -20.35 0.26 -18.19
C THR A 188 -20.50 -0.39 -19.56
N ALA A 189 -21.51 0.03 -20.31
CA ALA A 189 -21.53 -0.19 -21.75
C ALA A 189 -20.28 0.44 -22.40
N PRO A 190 -19.86 -0.04 -23.60
CA PRO A 190 -18.71 0.49 -24.30
C PRO A 190 -18.86 1.99 -24.57
N GLN A 191 -17.86 2.77 -24.16
CA GLN A 191 -17.77 4.20 -24.42
C GLN A 191 -16.64 4.47 -25.40
N LEU A 192 -16.92 5.22 -26.46
CA LEU A 192 -15.88 5.60 -27.42
C LEU A 192 -15.02 6.73 -26.86
N ILE A 193 -13.74 6.44 -26.66
CA ILE A 193 -12.75 7.35 -26.10
C ILE A 193 -11.72 7.72 -27.17
N ASP A 194 -11.42 9.02 -27.27
CA ASP A 194 -10.36 9.54 -28.13
C ASP A 194 -8.99 9.44 -27.42
N LEU A 195 -8.04 8.79 -28.08
CA LEU A 195 -6.66 8.64 -27.62
C LEU A 195 -5.79 9.81 -28.12
N PRO A 196 -4.64 10.08 -27.48
CA PRO A 196 -3.73 11.15 -27.91
C PRO A 196 -3.20 11.00 -29.34
N ASP A 197 -3.20 9.79 -29.89
CA ASP A 197 -2.80 9.52 -31.28
C ASP A 197 -3.91 9.75 -32.31
N GLY A 198 -5.07 10.24 -31.87
CA GLY A 198 -6.24 10.53 -32.70
C GLY A 198 -7.10 9.30 -33.01
N ARG A 199 -6.73 8.11 -32.54
CA ARG A 199 -7.61 6.93 -32.64
C ARG A 199 -8.76 7.04 -31.66
N ARG A 200 -9.92 6.51 -32.06
CA ARG A 200 -11.10 6.39 -31.21
C ARG A 200 -11.36 4.93 -30.93
N VAL A 201 -11.33 4.56 -29.65
CA VAL A 201 -11.43 3.16 -29.21
C VAL A 201 -12.55 2.97 -28.19
N PRO A 202 -13.27 1.84 -28.20
CA PRO A 202 -14.18 1.48 -27.12
C PRO A 202 -13.42 1.22 -25.82
N ALA A 203 -13.95 1.73 -24.72
CA ALA A 203 -13.50 1.43 -23.38
C ALA A 203 -14.67 1.01 -22.49
N LEU A 204 -14.41 0.05 -21.60
CA LEU A 204 -15.35 -0.42 -20.59
C LEU A 204 -14.79 -0.13 -19.21
N ILE A 205 -15.58 0.53 -18.37
CA ILE A 205 -15.14 1.05 -17.08
C ILE A 205 -15.88 0.33 -15.96
N SER A 206 -15.16 -0.13 -14.93
CA SER A 206 -15.80 -0.77 -13.77
C SER A 206 -16.77 0.20 -13.10
N GLY A 207 -17.94 -0.27 -12.68
CA GLY A 207 -18.98 0.54 -12.04
C GLY A 207 -18.59 1.09 -10.66
N GLN A 208 -17.61 0.45 -10.03
CA GLN A 208 -17.06 0.81 -8.72
C GLN A 208 -15.53 0.74 -8.74
N ALA A 209 -14.89 1.39 -7.77
CA ALA A 209 -13.47 1.24 -7.54
C ALA A 209 -13.17 -0.15 -6.96
N LEU A 210 -12.14 -0.80 -7.49
CA LEU A 210 -11.70 -2.13 -7.10
C LEU A 210 -10.33 -2.02 -6.43
N THR A 211 -10.19 -2.66 -5.27
CA THR A 211 -8.94 -2.65 -4.50
C THR A 211 -7.82 -3.37 -5.26
N LEU A 212 -6.68 -2.72 -5.41
CA LEU A 212 -5.49 -3.30 -6.00
C LEU A 212 -4.93 -4.39 -5.09
N SER A 213 -4.44 -5.47 -5.70
CA SER A 213 -3.93 -6.64 -4.98
C SER A 213 -2.78 -7.29 -5.74
N GLN A 214 -1.83 -7.87 -5.01
CA GLN A 214 -0.67 -8.57 -5.56
C GLN A 214 -1.09 -9.80 -6.36
N ARG A 215 -2.16 -10.47 -5.93
CA ARG A 215 -2.76 -11.60 -6.62
C ARG A 215 -4.13 -11.17 -7.11
N PRO A 216 -4.50 -11.44 -8.37
CA PRO A 216 -5.81 -11.06 -8.90
C PRO A 216 -6.94 -11.52 -7.99
N ALA A 217 -7.66 -10.56 -7.40
CA ALA A 217 -8.86 -10.83 -6.61
C ALA A 217 -10.08 -11.14 -7.49
N TYR A 218 -10.02 -10.72 -8.76
CA TYR A 218 -11.10 -10.82 -9.73
C TYR A 218 -10.64 -11.58 -10.98
N THR A 219 -11.57 -12.26 -11.63
CA THR A 219 -11.36 -12.90 -12.95
C THR A 219 -12.49 -12.46 -13.86
N PHE A 220 -12.24 -11.39 -14.60
CA PHE A 220 -13.20 -10.84 -15.55
C PHE A 220 -13.02 -11.48 -16.92
N GLN A 221 -14.11 -11.56 -17.69
CA GLN A 221 -14.11 -12.05 -19.06
C GLN A 221 -14.60 -10.96 -20.00
N LEU A 222 -14.00 -10.86 -21.17
CA LEU A 222 -14.57 -10.08 -22.27
C LEU A 222 -15.43 -11.01 -23.12
N ILE A 223 -16.70 -10.64 -23.28
CA ILE A 223 -17.67 -11.34 -24.11
C ILE A 223 -18.21 -10.41 -25.20
N ASP A 224 -18.74 -10.99 -26.26
CA ASP A 224 -19.53 -10.30 -27.28
C ASP A 224 -20.93 -10.90 -27.33
N ARG A 225 -21.96 -10.08 -27.09
CA ARG A 225 -23.36 -10.54 -27.02
C ARG A 225 -24.02 -10.60 -28.39
N ILE A 226 -24.78 -11.66 -28.63
CA ILE A 226 -25.46 -11.92 -29.90
C ILE A 226 -26.88 -11.35 -29.82
N GLY A 227 -27.08 -10.15 -30.38
CA GLY A 227 -28.35 -9.42 -30.33
C GLY A 227 -28.83 -9.16 -28.90
N ASP A 228 -30.14 -9.19 -28.69
CA ASP A 228 -30.77 -9.02 -27.35
C ASP A 228 -30.93 -10.35 -26.59
N SER A 229 -30.27 -11.42 -27.04
CA SER A 229 -30.34 -12.73 -26.40
C SER A 229 -29.28 -12.90 -25.30
N GLU A 230 -29.51 -13.82 -24.38
CA GLU A 230 -28.50 -14.24 -23.38
C GLU A 230 -27.33 -15.04 -24.01
N GLN A 231 -27.31 -15.23 -25.33
CA GLN A 231 -26.20 -15.91 -26.00
C GLN A 231 -25.03 -14.95 -26.21
N PHE A 232 -23.82 -15.43 -25.93
CA PHE A 232 -22.59 -14.67 -26.09
C PHE A 232 -21.44 -15.55 -26.54
N HIS A 233 -20.44 -14.93 -27.17
CA HIS A 233 -19.14 -15.51 -27.41
C HIS A 233 -18.13 -14.97 -26.39
N THR A 234 -17.33 -15.85 -25.79
CA THR A 234 -16.21 -15.41 -24.95
C THR A 234 -15.03 -15.07 -25.84
N ILE A 235 -14.57 -13.83 -25.77
CA ILE A 235 -13.44 -13.31 -26.55
C ILE A 235 -12.15 -13.45 -25.73
N ILE A 236 -12.19 -13.11 -24.45
CA ILE A 236 -11.07 -13.27 -23.52
C ILE A 236 -11.59 -13.90 -22.22
N HIS A 237 -11.08 -15.08 -21.89
CA HIS A 237 -11.51 -15.85 -20.70
C HIS A 237 -11.03 -15.29 -19.37
N ALA A 238 -9.92 -14.54 -19.36
CA ALA A 238 -9.35 -13.92 -18.18
C ALA A 238 -8.67 -12.61 -18.58
N LEU A 239 -9.32 -11.50 -18.24
CA LEU A 239 -8.78 -10.17 -18.44
C LEU A 239 -7.63 -9.88 -17.47
N PRO A 240 -6.59 -9.17 -17.92
CA PRO A 240 -5.47 -8.81 -17.06
C PRO A 240 -5.89 -7.82 -15.97
N SER A 241 -5.27 -7.92 -14.79
CA SER A 241 -5.41 -6.91 -13.73
C SER A 241 -4.52 -5.69 -14.02
N PRO A 242 -4.79 -4.53 -13.39
CA PRO A 242 -3.93 -3.36 -13.47
C PRO A 242 -2.47 -3.67 -13.17
N ASP A 243 -1.59 -3.11 -14.00
CA ASP A 243 -0.15 -3.14 -13.77
C ASP A 243 0.23 -1.97 -12.85
N ILE A 244 0.68 -2.29 -11.62
CA ILE A 244 1.10 -1.27 -10.64
C ILE A 244 2.33 -0.48 -11.08
N THR A 245 3.07 -0.93 -12.10
CA THR A 245 4.18 -0.16 -12.69
C THR A 245 3.69 0.93 -13.64
N ARG A 246 2.41 0.89 -14.04
CA ARG A 246 1.77 1.81 -14.99
C ARG A 246 0.61 2.53 -14.31
N LEU A 247 0.90 3.68 -13.70
CA LEU A 247 -0.17 4.61 -13.33
C LEU A 247 -0.55 5.44 -14.54
N SER A 248 -1.85 5.45 -14.87
CA SER A 248 -2.36 6.48 -15.76
C SER A 248 -2.78 7.70 -14.96
N ALA A 249 -2.21 8.84 -15.31
CA ALA A 249 -2.64 10.17 -14.89
C ALA A 249 -3.37 10.90 -16.03
N ALA A 250 -3.78 10.17 -17.08
CA ALA A 250 -4.48 10.77 -18.21
C ALA A 250 -5.81 11.34 -17.72
N ALA A 251 -5.90 12.67 -17.67
CA ALA A 251 -7.14 13.36 -17.38
C ALA A 251 -8.07 13.24 -18.59
N MET A 252 -8.65 12.05 -18.78
CA MET A 252 -9.65 11.83 -19.82
C MET A 252 -10.94 12.60 -19.45
N PRO A 253 -11.62 13.24 -20.41
CA PRO A 253 -12.86 13.97 -20.12
C PRO A 253 -13.95 13.14 -19.44
N VAL A 254 -13.93 11.81 -19.67
CA VAL A 254 -14.89 10.85 -19.09
C VAL A 254 -14.58 10.48 -17.64
N TYR A 255 -13.38 10.79 -17.13
CA TYR A 255 -13.00 10.46 -15.78
C TYR A 255 -13.53 11.47 -14.77
N ASP A 256 -14.17 10.95 -13.74
CA ASP A 256 -14.40 11.67 -12.50
C ASP A 256 -13.06 11.99 -11.84
N ARG A 257 -12.69 13.27 -11.77
CA ARG A 257 -11.41 13.74 -11.22
C ARG A 257 -11.23 13.44 -9.73
N THR A 258 -12.29 13.05 -9.03
CA THR A 258 -12.22 12.63 -7.62
C THR A 258 -11.83 11.16 -7.46
N GLN A 259 -11.73 10.41 -8.56
CA GLN A 259 -11.45 8.97 -8.55
C GLN A 259 -10.13 8.64 -9.23
N ALA A 260 -9.48 7.58 -8.74
CA ALA A 260 -8.29 7.03 -9.38
C ALA A 260 -8.69 5.98 -10.42
N TYR A 261 -7.97 5.96 -11.55
CA TYR A 261 -8.21 5.04 -12.65
C TYR A 261 -6.98 4.19 -12.94
N SER A 262 -7.22 2.96 -13.37
CA SER A 262 -6.21 2.03 -13.87
C SER A 262 -6.55 1.67 -15.30
N GLU A 263 -5.69 2.10 -16.23
CA GLU A 263 -5.89 1.87 -17.66
C GLU A 263 -5.22 0.57 -18.11
N ILE A 264 -5.99 -0.25 -18.82
CA ILE A 264 -5.60 -1.57 -19.24
C ILE A 264 -5.87 -1.66 -20.74
N PHE A 265 -4.81 -1.71 -21.53
CA PHE A 265 -4.90 -1.75 -22.99
C PHE A 265 -4.89 -3.20 -23.49
N LEU A 266 -5.97 -3.61 -24.14
CA LEU A 266 -6.13 -4.95 -24.71
C LEU A 266 -5.79 -4.92 -26.20
N TYR A 267 -4.77 -5.67 -26.59
CA TYR A 267 -4.31 -5.81 -27.97
C TYR A 267 -4.60 -7.21 -28.47
#